data_AF-A0A815D1N6-F1
#
_entry.id   AF-A0A815D1N6-F1
#
_cell.length_a   1.000
_cell.length_b   1.000
_cell.length_c   1.000
_cell.angle_alpha   90.00
_cell.angle_beta   90.00
_cell.angle_gamma   90.00
#
_symmetry.space_group_name_H-M   'P 1'
#
loop_
_entity.id
_entity.type
_entity.pdbx_description
1 polymer ?
#
loop_
_entity_poly.entity_id
_entity_poly.type
_entity_poly.pdbx_seq_one_letter_code
_entity_poly.pdbx_strand_id
1 'polypeptide(L)'
;MNQSLDQLSSTNTKFEKFMTDMIENSKKMETNIQELQNNERPIKISMVQLQIYSKRHEKLFTKVLLPMMNDLTKFAPDMNRDIHGKLLDVGFGVTLERLQAELNKALEGKDFC
;
A
#
# COMPACT_ATOMS: atom_id res chain seq x y z
N MET A 1 7.79 63.58 -31.88
CA MET A 1 6.37 63.18 -32.00
C MET A 1 6.16 61.65 -32.09
N ASN A 2 7.17 60.80 -31.80
CA ASN A 2 7.05 59.33 -31.95
C ASN A 2 6.99 58.52 -30.64
N GLN A 3 7.38 59.09 -29.50
CA GLN A 3 7.49 58.34 -28.24
C GLN A 3 6.19 57.67 -27.78
N SER A 4 5.04 58.31 -27.96
CA SER A 4 3.74 57.71 -27.58
C SER A 4 3.34 56.56 -28.51
N LEU A 5 3.72 56.61 -29.78
CA LEU A 5 3.46 55.54 -30.75
C LEU A 5 4.36 54.33 -30.49
N ASP A 6 5.63 54.57 -30.17
CA ASP A 6 6.59 53.53 -29.79
C ASP A 6 6.19 52.83 -28.48
N GLN A 7 5.70 53.59 -27.49
CA GLN A 7 5.17 53.05 -26.23
C GLN A 7 3.90 52.21 -26.44
N LEU A 8 2.99 52.67 -27.29
CA LEU A 8 1.77 51.93 -27.61
C LEU A 8 2.10 50.61 -28.33
N SER A 9 3.01 50.66 -29.29
CA SER A 9 3.51 49.48 -30.01
C SER A 9 4.15 48.46 -29.07
N SER A 10 5.06 48.91 -28.19
CA SER A 10 5.70 48.03 -27.19
C SER A 10 4.69 47.40 -26.22
N THR A 11 3.68 48.18 -25.80
CA THR A 11 2.62 47.68 -24.90
C THR A 11 1.76 46.64 -25.60
N ASN A 12 1.41 46.87 -26.86
CA ASN A 12 0.64 45.91 -27.65
C ASN A 12 1.40 44.58 -27.83
N THR A 13 2.69 44.63 -28.15
CA THR A 13 3.52 43.40 -28.24
C THR A 13 3.61 42.66 -26.92
N LYS A 14 3.72 43.35 -25.78
CA LYS A 14 3.71 42.72 -24.45
C LYS A 14 2.37 42.06 -24.15
N PHE A 15 1.27 42.70 -24.54
CA PHE A 15 -0.07 42.16 -24.36
C PHE A 15 -0.30 40.91 -25.23
N GLU A 16 0.10 40.95 -26.50
CA GLU A 16 0.03 39.79 -27.41
C GLU A 16 0.84 38.60 -26.88
N LYS A 17 2.04 38.88 -26.34
CA LYS A 17 2.85 37.85 -25.69
C LYS A 17 2.16 37.28 -24.46
N PHE A 18 1.65 38.15 -23.58
CA PHE A 18 0.90 37.71 -22.39
C PHE A 18 -0.30 36.83 -22.75
N MET A 19 -1.07 37.21 -23.77
CA MET A 19 -2.21 36.42 -24.24
C MET A 19 -1.77 35.06 -24.80
N THR A 20 -0.67 35.03 -25.53
CA THR A 20 -0.09 33.78 -26.06
C THR A 20 0.35 32.86 -24.92
N ASP A 21 1.09 33.40 -23.96
CA ASP A 21 1.57 32.67 -22.77
C ASP A 21 0.39 32.13 -21.95
N MET A 22 -0.68 32.90 -21.79
CA MET A 22 -1.91 32.48 -21.11
C MET A 22 -2.62 31.34 -21.84
N ILE A 23 -2.73 31.40 -23.17
CA ILE A 23 -3.34 30.33 -23.96
C ILE A 23 -2.52 29.03 -23.86
N GLU A 24 -1.19 29.12 -23.92
CA GLU A 24 -0.31 27.96 -23.77
C GLU A 24 -0.44 27.33 -22.38
N ASN A 25 -0.46 28.15 -21.33
CA ASN A 25 -0.66 27.69 -19.96
C ASN A 25 -2.04 27.03 -19.78
N SER A 26 -3.09 27.57 -20.38
CA SER A 26 -4.43 26.98 -20.33
C SER A 26 -4.45 25.59 -20.97
N LYS A 27 -3.84 25.43 -22.15
CA LYS A 27 -3.73 24.12 -22.83
C LYS A 27 -2.93 23.10 -22.02
N LYS A 28 -1.84 23.55 -21.38
CA LYS A 28 -1.05 22.70 -20.50
C LYS A 28 -1.87 22.25 -19.28
N MET A 29 -2.64 23.15 -18.69
CA MET A 29 -3.51 22.84 -17.55
C MET A 29 -4.60 21.84 -17.93
N GLU A 30 -5.25 22.00 -19.09
CA GLU A 30 -6.22 21.02 -19.62
C GLU A 30 -5.59 19.65 -19.80
N THR A 31 -4.37 19.58 -20.35
CA THR A 31 -3.64 18.32 -20.53
C THR A 31 -3.38 17.64 -19.18
N ASN A 32 -2.89 18.38 -18.18
CA ASN A 32 -2.64 17.85 -16.85
C ASN A 32 -3.94 17.33 -16.18
N ILE A 33 -5.06 18.04 -16.35
CA ILE A 33 -6.36 17.61 -15.82
C ILE A 33 -6.77 16.29 -16.47
N GLN A 34 -6.62 16.17 -17.80
CA GLN A 34 -6.95 14.95 -18.52
C GLN A 34 -6.09 13.75 -18.06
N GLU A 35 -4.79 13.97 -17.84
CA GLU A 35 -3.88 12.94 -17.32
C GLU A 35 -4.29 12.47 -15.91
N LEU A 36 -4.64 13.41 -15.03
CA LEU A 36 -5.13 13.08 -13.69
C LEU A 36 -6.43 12.27 -13.73
N GLN A 37 -7.38 12.66 -14.59
CA GLN A 37 -8.64 11.93 -14.78
C GLN A 37 -8.41 10.52 -15.34
N ASN A 38 -7.49 10.38 -16.29
CA ASN A 38 -7.14 9.08 -16.87
C ASN A 38 -6.51 8.13 -15.82
N ASN A 39 -5.76 8.68 -14.86
CA ASN A 39 -5.13 7.92 -13.78
C ASN A 39 -6.07 7.62 -12.60
N GLU A 40 -7.14 8.40 -12.40
CA GLU A 40 -8.07 8.23 -11.29
C GLU A 40 -8.76 6.86 -11.29
N ARG A 41 -9.24 6.42 -12.46
CA ARG A 41 -9.99 5.16 -12.58
C ARG A 41 -9.14 3.91 -12.31
N PRO A 42 -7.92 3.76 -12.87
CA PRO A 42 -7.00 2.70 -12.51
C PRO A 42 -6.70 2.66 -11.00
N ILE A 43 -6.41 3.82 -10.38
CA ILE A 43 -6.12 3.90 -8.94
C ILE A 43 -7.30 3.38 -8.12
N LYS A 44 -8.53 3.81 -8.44
CA LYS A 44 -9.74 3.33 -7.76
C LYS A 44 -9.89 1.81 -7.87
N ILE A 45 -9.64 1.23 -9.05
CA ILE A 45 -9.71 -0.22 -9.25
C ILE A 45 -8.64 -0.93 -8.40
N SER A 46 -7.40 -0.45 -8.42
CA SER A 46 -6.31 -1.01 -7.61
C SER A 46 -6.60 -0.94 -6.11
N MET A 47 -7.19 0.16 -5.62
CA MET A 47 -7.59 0.28 -4.20
C MET A 47 -8.65 -0.76 -3.83
N VAL A 48 -9.67 -0.98 -4.67
CA VAL A 48 -10.70 -2.00 -4.43
C VAL A 48 -10.08 -3.40 -4.42
N GLN A 49 -9.17 -3.70 -5.35
CA GLN A 49 -8.45 -4.97 -5.38
C GLN A 49 -7.64 -5.17 -4.10
N LEU A 50 -6.87 -4.17 -3.68
CA LEU A 50 -6.07 -4.21 -2.45
C LEU A 50 -6.95 -4.48 -1.23
N GLN A 51 -8.11 -3.83 -1.13
CA GLN A 51 -9.07 -4.10 -0.04
C GLN A 51 -9.59 -5.55 -0.06
N ILE A 52 -9.89 -6.10 -1.23
CA ILE A 52 -10.29 -7.51 -1.37
C ILE A 52 -9.17 -8.44 -0.92
N TYR A 53 -7.93 -8.20 -1.37
CA TYR A 53 -6.77 -8.98 -0.96
C TYR A 53 -6.56 -8.90 0.55
N SER A 54 -6.56 -7.70 1.13
CA SER A 54 -6.42 -7.50 2.57
C SER A 54 -7.45 -8.30 3.37
N LYS A 55 -8.74 -8.22 3.01
CA LYS A 55 -9.80 -8.99 3.66
C LYS A 55 -9.62 -10.51 3.52
N ARG A 56 -9.15 -10.98 2.36
CA ARG A 56 -8.88 -12.41 2.14
C ARG A 56 -7.70 -12.88 2.98
N HIS A 57 -6.62 -12.11 3.05
CA HIS A 57 -5.45 -12.41 3.85
C HIS A 57 -5.78 -12.41 5.35
N GLU A 58 -6.54 -11.43 5.83
CA GLU A 58 -7.04 -11.39 7.20
C GLU A 58 -7.86 -12.64 7.52
N LYS A 59 -8.76 -13.05 6.61
CA LYS A 59 -9.55 -14.26 6.79
C LYS A 59 -8.70 -15.53 6.80
N LEU A 60 -7.71 -15.65 5.90
CA LEU A 60 -6.79 -16.80 5.88
C LEU A 60 -6.00 -16.86 7.20
N PHE A 61 -5.49 -15.73 7.65
CA PHE A 61 -4.71 -15.62 8.88
C PHE A 61 -5.54 -16.02 10.10
N THR A 62 -6.69 -15.38 10.30
CA THR A 62 -7.55 -15.56 11.49
C THR A 62 -8.30 -16.88 11.51
N LYS A 63 -8.72 -17.41 10.37
CA LYS A 63 -9.57 -18.61 10.29
C LYS A 63 -8.83 -19.90 9.95
N VAL A 64 -7.61 -19.80 9.44
CA VAL A 64 -6.84 -20.97 9.01
C VAL A 64 -5.52 -21.05 9.76
N LEU A 65 -4.63 -20.08 9.57
CA LEU A 65 -3.26 -20.15 10.12
C LEU A 65 -3.25 -20.13 11.64
N LEU A 66 -4.00 -19.22 12.28
CA LEU A 66 -4.02 -19.09 13.73
C LEU A 66 -4.65 -20.34 14.41
N PRO A 67 -5.81 -20.86 13.98
CA PRO A 67 -6.34 -22.11 14.52
C PRO A 67 -5.41 -23.30 14.31
N MET A 68 -4.80 -23.43 13.12
CA MET A 68 -3.83 -24.50 12.86
C MET A 68 -2.63 -24.45 13.80
N MET A 69 -2.07 -23.26 14.07
CA MET A 69 -0.98 -23.12 15.04
C MET A 69 -1.44 -23.48 16.46
N ASN A 70 -2.66 -23.08 16.85
CA ASN A 70 -3.23 -23.45 18.14
C ASN A 70 -3.44 -24.97 18.30
N ASP A 71 -3.75 -25.67 17.22
CA ASP A 71 -3.85 -27.13 17.24
C ASP A 71 -2.45 -27.77 17.28
N LEU A 72 -1.51 -27.29 16.46
CA LEU A 72 -0.13 -27.80 16.46
C LEU A 72 0.54 -27.67 17.82
N THR A 73 0.38 -26.52 18.50
CA THR A 73 0.93 -26.31 19.85
C THR A 73 0.35 -27.27 20.90
N LYS A 74 -0.87 -27.79 20.69
CA LYS A 74 -1.49 -28.78 21.59
C LYS A 74 -1.04 -30.21 21.31
N PHE A 75 -0.99 -30.61 20.03
CA PHE A 75 -0.77 -32.02 19.66
C PHE A 75 0.69 -32.37 19.40
N ALA A 76 1.47 -31.44 18.84
CA ALA A 76 2.82 -31.72 18.41
C ALA A 76 3.80 -32.06 19.56
N PRO A 77 3.66 -31.53 20.80
CA PRO A 77 4.50 -31.96 21.92
C PRO A 77 4.36 -33.44 22.27
N ASP A 78 3.17 -34.03 22.09
CA ASP A 78 2.94 -35.46 22.33
C ASP A 78 3.54 -36.31 21.19
N MET A 79 3.53 -35.80 19.97
CA MET A 79 4.18 -36.43 18.81
C MET A 79 5.71 -36.33 18.85
N ASN A 80 6.26 -35.44 19.68
CA ASN A 80 7.70 -35.23 19.84
C ASN A 80 8.32 -36.16 20.89
N ARG A 81 7.77 -37.35 21.06
CA ARG A 81 8.26 -38.37 21.98
C ARG A 81 8.43 -39.70 21.27
N ASP A 82 9.46 -40.44 21.64
CA ASP A 82 9.64 -41.82 21.20
C ASP A 82 8.68 -42.79 21.93
N ILE A 83 8.74 -44.06 21.56
CA ILE A 83 7.93 -45.14 22.16
C ILE A 83 8.18 -45.33 23.67
N HIS A 84 9.25 -44.74 24.22
CA HIS A 84 9.62 -44.79 25.63
C HIS A 84 9.34 -43.46 26.35
N GLY A 85 8.69 -42.50 25.67
CA GLY A 85 8.32 -41.19 26.22
C GLY A 85 9.46 -40.17 26.24
N LYS A 86 10.63 -40.49 25.70
CA LYS A 86 11.78 -39.57 25.62
C LYS A 86 11.57 -38.57 24.50
N LEU A 87 11.88 -37.30 24.76
CA LEU A 87 11.77 -36.23 23.76
C LEU A 87 12.71 -36.50 22.58
N LEU A 88 12.19 -36.34 21.37
CA LEU A 88 12.96 -36.44 20.13
C LEU A 88 13.73 -35.14 19.85
N ASP A 89 13.09 -33.99 20.09
CA ASP A 89 13.70 -32.66 19.98
C ASP A 89 13.36 -31.80 21.21
N VAL A 90 14.38 -31.37 21.95
CA VAL A 90 14.21 -30.57 23.17
C VAL A 90 13.75 -29.13 22.86
N GLY A 91 14.09 -28.58 21.69
CA GLY A 91 13.78 -27.21 21.29
C GLY A 91 12.44 -27.02 20.56
N PHE A 92 11.80 -28.11 20.16
CA PHE A 92 10.60 -28.10 19.34
C PHE A 92 9.42 -27.37 20.00
N GLY A 93 9.13 -27.67 21.27
CA GLY A 93 8.05 -27.02 22.01
C GLY A 93 8.25 -25.50 22.14
N VAL A 94 9.46 -25.08 22.52
CA VAL A 94 9.83 -23.66 22.63
C VAL A 94 9.67 -22.94 21.29
N THR A 95 10.03 -23.61 20.18
CA THR A 95 9.89 -23.04 18.83
C THR A 95 8.42 -22.83 18.46
N LEU A 96 7.55 -23.80 18.76
CA LEU A 96 6.11 -23.68 18.51
C LEU A 96 5.45 -22.59 19.35
N GLU A 97 5.78 -22.50 20.64
CA GLU A 97 5.28 -21.45 21.53
C GLU A 97 5.70 -20.06 21.05
N ARG A 98 6.96 -19.91 20.62
CA ARG A 98 7.47 -18.66 20.06
C ARG A 98 6.72 -18.27 18.78
N LEU A 99 6.53 -19.22 17.86
CA LEU A 99 5.79 -18.98 16.61
C LEU A 99 4.34 -18.59 16.89
N GLN A 100 3.68 -19.24 17.86
CA GLN A 100 2.33 -18.88 18.28
C GLN A 100 2.27 -17.47 18.87
N ALA A 101 3.24 -17.09 19.70
CA ALA A 101 3.34 -15.76 20.27
C ALA A 101 3.56 -14.67 19.20
N GLU A 102 4.40 -14.95 18.20
CA GLU A 102 4.62 -14.05 17.06
C GLU A 102 3.34 -13.85 16.23
N LEU A 103 2.57 -14.91 15.97
CA LEU A 103 1.27 -14.81 15.28
C LEU A 103 0.22 -14.04 16.10
N ASN A 104 0.18 -14.24 17.42
CA ASN A 104 -0.73 -13.50 18.29
C ASN A 104 -0.38 -12.00 18.35
N LYS A 105 0.91 -11.64 18.39
CA LYS A 105 1.35 -10.23 18.29
C LYS A 105 0.92 -9.60 16.96
N ALA A 106 1.09 -10.34 15.86
CA ALA A 106 0.66 -9.89 14.54
C ALA A 106 -0.86 -9.69 14.45
N LEU A 107 -1.66 -10.51 15.14
CA LEU A 107 -3.11 -10.33 15.26
C LEU A 107 -3.49 -9.06 16.02
N GLU A 108 -2.75 -8.73 17.08
CA GLU A 108 -2.98 -7.54 17.90
C GLU A 108 -2.55 -6.23 17.21
N GLY A 109 -2.02 -6.28 15.99
CA GLY A 109 -1.49 -5.12 15.28
C GLY A 109 -0.23 -4.55 15.95
N LYS A 110 0.45 -5.34 16.79
CA LYS A 110 1.75 -5.00 17.35
C LYS A 110 2.79 -5.43 16.34
N ASP A 111 3.39 -4.46 15.66
CA ASP A 111 4.43 -4.69 14.65
C ASP A 111 5.50 -5.66 15.16
N PHE A 112 6.02 -6.49 14.25
CA PHE A 112 7.27 -7.22 14.44
C PHE A 112 8.40 -6.19 14.60
N CYS A 113 8.72 -5.85 15.85
CA CYS A 113 9.99 -5.25 16.24
C CYS A 113 10.90 -6.33 16.82
#